data_AF-A0A4J1Y7K3-F1
#
_entry.id   AF-A0A4J1Y7K3-F1
#
_cell.length_a   1.000
_cell.length_b   1.000
_cell.length_c   1.000
_cell.angle_alpha   90.00
_cell.angle_beta   90.00
_cell.angle_gamma   90.00
#
_symmetry.space_group_name_H-M   'P 1'
#
loop_
_entity.id
_entity.type
_entity.pdbx_description
1 polymer ?
#
loop_
_entity_poly.entity_id
_entity_poly.type
_entity_poly.pdbx_seq_one_letter_code
_entity_poly.pdbx_strand_id
1 'polypeptide(L)'
;MRQGIDSLAYLVKTHFELDPFSGQVFLFCGGRKDRFKVLYWDGQGFWLLYKRFENGRLTWLSTEKDIKALTSEQVDWLMKGFSITPKI
;
A
#
# COMPACT_ATOMS: atom_id res chain seq x y z
N MET A 1 -1.26 -5.56 10.65
CA MET A 1 -1.21 -6.23 9.33
C MET A 1 -0.29 -7.43 9.45
N ARG A 2 -0.87 -8.63 9.64
CA ARG A 2 -0.11 -9.88 9.86
C ARG A 2 0.26 -10.59 8.56
N GLN A 3 -0.37 -10.22 7.45
CA GLN A 3 -0.20 -10.83 6.14
C GLN A 3 1.23 -10.66 5.59
N GLY A 4 1.82 -11.76 5.10
CA GLY A 4 3.09 -11.80 4.37
C GLY A 4 2.89 -11.69 2.86
N ILE A 5 3.92 -12.04 2.08
CA ILE A 5 3.91 -11.96 0.60
C ILE A 5 2.71 -12.72 0.02
N ASP A 6 2.59 -14.01 0.30
CA ASP A 6 1.57 -14.87 -0.34
C ASP A 6 0.15 -14.40 -0.03
N SER A 7 -0.10 -14.01 1.22
CA SER A 7 -1.41 -13.51 1.62
C SER A 7 -1.77 -12.17 0.97
N LEU A 8 -0.78 -11.30 0.74
CA LEU A 8 -1.01 -10.01 0.07
C LEU A 8 -1.17 -10.21 -1.44
N ALA A 9 -0.34 -11.04 -2.08
CA ALA A 9 -0.47 -11.39 -3.49
C ALA A 9 -1.82 -12.07 -3.78
N TYR A 10 -2.25 -12.98 -2.91
CA TYR A 10 -3.58 -13.59 -2.98
C TYR A 10 -4.70 -12.54 -2.90
N LEU A 11 -4.55 -11.54 -2.03
CA LEU A 11 -5.53 -10.46 -1.91
C LEU A 11 -5.59 -9.59 -3.17
N VAL A 12 -4.45 -9.23 -3.77
CA VAL A 12 -4.37 -8.52 -5.07
C VAL A 12 -5.12 -9.30 -6.15
N LYS A 13 -4.90 -10.62 -6.21
CA LYS A 13 -5.52 -11.48 -7.22
C LYS A 13 -7.02 -11.67 -7.01
N THR A 14 -7.45 -11.92 -5.77
CA THR A 14 -8.82 -12.41 -5.51
C THR A 14 -9.81 -11.33 -5.11
N HIS A 15 -9.38 -10.32 -4.36
CA HIS A 15 -10.28 -9.24 -3.93
C HIS A 15 -10.30 -8.07 -4.91
N PHE A 16 -9.22 -7.90 -5.65
CA PHE A 16 -8.99 -6.76 -6.52
C PHE A 16 -8.89 -7.12 -8.00
N GLU A 17 -8.88 -8.42 -8.33
CA GLU A 17 -8.80 -8.94 -9.70
C GLU A 17 -7.63 -8.36 -10.52
N LEU A 18 -6.54 -7.99 -9.82
CA LEU A 18 -5.32 -7.50 -10.44
C LEU A 18 -4.25 -8.59 -10.49
N ASP A 19 -3.30 -8.45 -11.41
CA ASP A 19 -2.16 -9.35 -11.49
C ASP A 19 -1.04 -8.91 -10.53
N PRO A 20 -0.74 -9.68 -9.46
CA PRO A 20 0.36 -9.37 -8.56
C PRO A 20 1.75 -9.48 -9.22
N PHE A 21 1.86 -10.12 -10.39
CA PHE A 21 3.11 -10.28 -11.15
C PHE A 21 3.31 -9.18 -12.21
N SER A 22 2.40 -8.21 -12.32
CA SER A 22 2.39 -7.18 -13.36
C SER A 22 3.53 -6.15 -13.29
N GLY A 23 4.42 -6.24 -12.29
CA GLY A 23 5.42 -5.20 -12.01
C GLY A 23 4.84 -3.93 -11.38
N GLN A 24 3.53 -3.90 -11.12
CA GLN A 24 2.91 -2.82 -10.35
C GLN A 24 3.29 -2.90 -8.87
N VAL A 25 3.25 -1.74 -8.22
CA VAL A 25 3.56 -1.58 -6.81
C VAL A 25 2.26 -1.44 -6.02
N PHE A 26 2.00 -2.39 -5.13
CA PHE A 26 0.78 -2.42 -4.33
C PHE A 26 1.07 -1.99 -2.89
N LEU A 27 0.38 -0.94 -2.43
CA LEU A 27 0.54 -0.42 -1.07
C LEU A 27 -0.63 -0.82 -0.18
N PHE A 28 -0.31 -1.38 0.99
CA PHE A 28 -1.27 -1.88 1.95
C PHE A 28 -1.18 -1.13 3.26
N CYS A 29 -2.30 -0.54 3.69
CA CYS A 29 -2.44 0.13 4.98
C CYS A 29 -3.34 -0.70 5.90
N GLY A 30 -2.79 -1.14 7.04
CA GLY A 30 -3.56 -1.84 8.06
C GLY A 30 -4.30 -0.88 8.99
N GLY A 31 -5.23 -1.41 9.80
CA GLY A 31 -6.09 -0.59 10.68
C GLY A 31 -5.37 0.29 11.71
N ARG A 32 -4.12 0.00 12.08
CA ARG A 32 -3.35 0.84 13.02
C ARG A 32 -2.88 2.17 12.41
N LYS A 33 -2.88 2.30 11.08
CA LYS A 33 -2.47 3.50 10.33
C LYS A 33 -1.06 4.04 10.65
N ASP A 34 -0.28 3.42 11.52
CA ASP A 34 1.10 3.80 11.86
C ASP A 34 2.14 3.11 10.96
N ARG A 35 1.69 2.34 9.97
CA ARG A 35 2.53 1.49 9.14
C ARG A 35 1.84 1.12 7.83
N PHE A 36 2.64 0.83 6.81
CA PHE A 36 2.19 0.21 5.58
C PHE A 36 3.18 -0.85 5.11
N LYS A 37 2.73 -1.70 4.17
CA LYS A 37 3.60 -2.58 3.39
C LYS A 37 3.48 -2.25 1.92
N VAL A 38 4.54 -2.53 1.18
CA VAL A 38 4.59 -2.42 -0.28
C VAL A 38 4.95 -3.79 -0.83
N LEU A 39 4.11 -4.31 -1.71
CA LEU A 39 4.35 -5.53 -2.47
C LEU A 39 4.75 -5.16 -3.89
N TYR A 40 5.84 -5.73 -4.39
CA TYR A 40 6.32 -5.52 -5.75
C TYR A 40 6.92 -6.82 -6.30
N TRP A 41 6.63 -7.16 -7.56
CA TRP A 41 7.24 -8.27 -8.27
C TRP A 41 8.27 -7.74 -9.26
N ASP A 42 9.52 -8.19 -9.15
CA ASP A 42 10.64 -7.69 -9.98
C ASP A 42 10.89 -8.53 -11.25
N GLY A 43 10.07 -9.55 -11.51
CA GLY A 43 10.27 -10.52 -12.58
C GLY A 43 10.85 -11.86 -12.10
N GLN A 44 11.54 -11.88 -10.96
CA GLN A 44 12.16 -13.09 -10.38
C GLN A 44 11.57 -13.44 -9.01
N GLY A 45 11.14 -12.44 -8.24
CA GLY A 45 10.70 -12.60 -6.87
C GLY A 45 9.83 -11.45 -6.37
N PHE A 46 9.18 -11.68 -5.24
CA PHE A 46 8.44 -10.66 -4.53
C PHE A 46 9.33 -9.91 -3.54
N TRP A 47 9.26 -8.59 -3.61
CA TRP A 47 9.73 -7.67 -2.60
C TRP A 47 8.59 -7.29 -1.67
N LEU A 48 8.88 -7.29 -0.36
CA LEU A 48 7.97 -6.79 0.66
C LEU A 48 8.65 -5.73 1.51
N LEU A 49 8.41 -4.46 1.21
CA LEU A 49 8.91 -3.36 2.02
C LEU A 49 7.92 -3.09 3.16
N TYR A 50 8.46 -2.80 4.34
CA TYR A 50 7.67 -2.50 5.53
C TYR A 50 8.15 -1.19 6.16
N LYS A 51 7.27 -0.19 6.20
CA LYS A 51 7.56 1.10 6.83
C LYS A 51 6.64 1.28 8.03
N ARG A 52 7.24 1.62 9.17
CA ARG A 52 6.55 2.04 10.39
C ARG A 52 6.94 3.48 10.70
N PHE A 53 5.96 4.31 11.00
CA PHE A 53 6.19 5.65 11.50
C PHE A 53 6.40 5.57 13.01
N GLU A 54 7.50 6.12 13.51
CA GLU A 54 7.75 6.20 14.96
C GLU A 54 6.87 7.29 15.59
N ASN A 55 6.66 8.40 14.87
CA ASN A 55 5.76 9.49 15.25
C ASN A 55 4.83 9.82 14.10
N GLY A 56 3.52 9.85 14.35
CA GLY A 56 2.49 10.17 13.36
C GLY A 56 1.69 8.96 12.88
N ARG A 57 0.69 9.23 12.04
CA ARG A 57 -0.19 8.21 11.44
C ARG A 57 -0.47 8.58 10.00
N LEU A 58 -0.57 7.56 9.16
CA LEU A 58 -1.11 7.66 7.81
C LEU A 58 -2.53 8.19 7.88
N THR A 59 -2.74 9.33 7.24
CA THR A 59 -4.08 9.84 6.98
C THR A 59 -4.57 9.21 5.68
N TRP A 60 -5.02 7.96 5.81
CA TRP A 60 -5.73 7.27 4.75
C TRP A 60 -7.22 7.59 4.86
N LEU A 61 -7.85 8.02 3.77
CA LEU A 61 -9.31 8.14 3.69
C LEU A 61 -9.89 6.74 3.86
N SER A 62 -10.50 6.50 5.03
CA SER A 62 -11.02 5.19 5.43
C SER A 62 -12.25 4.75 4.66
N THR A 63 -12.74 5.60 3.77
CA THR A 63 -13.83 5.33 2.84
C THR A 63 -13.21 4.99 1.50
N GLU A 64 -13.01 3.70 1.26
CA GLU A 64 -13.49 3.02 0.04
C GLU A 64 -12.90 1.62 -0.02
N LYS A 65 -13.73 0.69 -0.50
CA LYS A 65 -13.32 -0.64 -0.96
C LYS A 65 -12.48 -0.57 -2.25
N ASP A 66 -12.10 0.63 -2.68
CA ASP A 66 -11.61 0.93 -4.02
C ASP A 66 -10.10 1.14 -4.02
N ILE A 67 -9.48 0.52 -5.01
CA ILE A 67 -8.07 0.68 -5.34
C ILE A 67 -7.90 2.08 -5.95
N LYS A 68 -6.94 2.85 -5.45
CA LYS A 68 -6.58 4.15 -6.05
C LYS A 68 -5.19 4.09 -6.63
N ALA A 69 -5.08 4.36 -7.92
CA ALA A 69 -3.80 4.66 -8.54
C ALA A 69 -3.27 5.98 -7.94
N LEU A 70 -2.04 5.96 -7.44
CA LEU A 70 -1.40 7.13 -6.85
C LEU A 70 -0.44 7.76 -7.86
N THR A 71 -0.43 9.10 -7.90
CA THR A 71 0.63 9.84 -8.58
C THR A 71 1.93 9.77 -7.79
N SER A 72 3.07 10.06 -8.42
CA SER A 72 4.37 10.12 -7.74
C SER A 72 4.37 11.09 -6.55
N GLU A 73 3.69 12.23 -6.67
CA GLU A 73 3.56 13.19 -5.59
C GLU A 73 2.77 12.63 -4.40
N GLN A 74 1.67 11.93 -4.65
CA GLN A 74 0.89 11.29 -3.59
C GLN A 74 1.67 10.17 -2.90
N VAL A 75 2.51 9.44 -3.65
CA VAL A 75 3.44 8.47 -3.06
C VAL A 75 4.43 9.17 -2.15
N ASP A 76 5.07 10.26 -2.60
CA ASP A 76 6.02 11.03 -1.78
C ASP A 76 5.38 11.57 -0.50
N TRP A 77 4.16 12.08 -0.59
CA TRP A 77 3.39 12.53 0.57
C TRP A 77 3.13 11.40 1.55
N LEU A 78 2.68 10.25 1.05
CA LEU A 78 2.43 9.07 1.86
C LEU A 78 3.71 8.57 2.53
N MET A 79 4.84 8.59 1.80
CA MET A 79 6.16 8.24 2.34
C MET A 79 6.56 9.16 3.49
N LYS A 80 6.10 10.42 3.49
CA LYS A 80 6.33 11.38 4.57
C LYS A 80 5.24 11.37 5.66
N GLY A 81 4.20 10.54 5.51
CA GLY A 81 3.09 10.41 6.46
C GLY A 81 1.94 11.40 6.25
N PHE A 82 1.94 12.14 5.15
CA PHE A 82 0.87 13.06 4.77
C PHE A 82 -0.32 12.32 4.13
N SER A 83 -1.46 13.01 4.03
CA SER A 83 -2.66 12.53 3.33
C SER A 83 -2.43 12.52 1.81
N ILE A 84 -2.95 11.51 1.12
CA ILE A 84 -2.94 11.44 -0.36
C ILE A 84 -3.95 12.40 -1.01
N THR A 85 -4.86 12.96 -0.20
CA THR A 85 -5.80 13.99 -0.62
C THR A 85 -5.53 15.25 0.21
N PRO A 86 -5.23 16.40 -0.41
CA PRO A 86 -5.15 17.66 0.30
C PRO A 86 -6.48 17.93 0.99
N LYS A 87 -6.46 18.25 2.28
CA LYS A 87 -7.63 18.88 2.91
C LYS A 87 -7.58 20.36 2.50
N ILE A 88 -8.52 20.76 1.66
CA ILE A 88 -8.84 22.18 1.41
C ILE A 88 -9.59 22.69 2.64
#